data_AF-A0A847VHU3-F1
#
_entry.id   AF-A0A847VHU3-F1
#
_cell.length_a   1.000
_cell.length_b   1.000
_cell.length_c   1.000
_cell.angle_alpha   90.00
_cell.angle_beta   90.00
_cell.angle_gamma   90.00
#
_symmetry.space_group_name_H-M   'P 1'
#
loop_
_entity.id
_entity.type
_entity.pdbx_description
1 polymer ?
#
loop_
_entity_poly.entity_id
_entity_poly.type
_entity_poly.pdbx_seq_one_letter_code
_entity_poly.pdbx_strand_id
1 'polypeptide(L)'
;MGALGVVALVGRIVAAFSLLMLLPLAFALVTGDGAESAFGAGFGITLGAGLALGLAARRFRRELQPRDGFLLVGLTWGLLPLAGALPLLLAVPGIDFTRACFEAVSGLTATGATV
;
A
#
# COMPACT_ATOMS: atom_id res chain seq x y z
N MET A 1 8.05 -22.50 6.43
CA MET A 1 8.42 -21.74 7.64
C MET A 1 9.22 -20.47 7.38
N GLY A 2 9.95 -20.33 6.25
CA GLY A 2 10.70 -19.09 5.92
C GLY A 2 9.86 -17.88 5.48
N ALA A 3 8.71 -18.09 4.83
CA ALA A 3 7.88 -17.01 4.29
C ALA A 3 7.30 -16.06 5.35
N LEU A 4 7.11 -16.51 6.59
CA LEU A 4 6.49 -15.70 7.64
C LEU A 4 7.39 -14.53 8.06
N GLY A 5 8.72 -14.72 8.11
CA GLY A 5 9.64 -13.61 8.37
C GLY A 5 9.55 -12.51 7.30
N VAL A 6 9.33 -12.90 6.05
CA VAL A 6 9.12 -11.97 4.92
C VAL A 6 7.79 -11.23 5.08
N VAL A 7 6.70 -11.94 5.40
CA VAL A 7 5.38 -11.33 5.64
C VAL A 7 5.44 -10.29 6.75
N ALA A 8 6.19 -10.53 7.83
CA ALA A 8 6.38 -9.56 8.91
C ALA A 8 7.05 -8.26 8.42
N LEU A 9 8.02 -8.37 7.51
CA LEU A 9 8.68 -7.21 6.92
C LEU A 9 7.78 -6.49 5.91
N VAL A 10 7.11 -7.24 5.02
CA VAL A 10 6.12 -6.69 4.08
C VAL A 10 5.02 -5.93 4.83
N GLY A 11 4.50 -6.47 5.93
CA GLY A 11 3.51 -5.78 6.75
C GLY A 11 4.01 -4.43 7.29
N ARG A 12 5.27 -4.35 7.71
CA ARG A 12 5.89 -3.08 8.12
C ARG A 12 6.05 -2.11 6.94
N ILE A 13 6.42 -2.60 5.76
CA ILE A 13 6.52 -1.79 4.55
C ILE A 13 5.14 -1.22 4.17
N VAL A 14 4.09 -2.05 4.18
CA VAL A 14 2.70 -1.61 3.91
C VAL A 14 2.24 -0.58 4.95
N ALA A 15 2.50 -0.81 6.24
CA ALA A 15 2.17 0.14 7.30
C ALA A 15 2.96 1.46 7.17
N ALA A 16 4.23 1.40 6.75
CA ALA A 16 5.01 2.61 6.48
C ALA A 16 4.51 3.35 5.23
N PHE A 17 4.12 2.62 4.18
CA PHE A 17 3.55 3.19 2.96
C PHE A 17 2.24 3.94 3.23
N SER A 18 1.41 3.47 4.15
CA SER A 18 0.18 4.19 4.51
C SER A 18 0.47 5.61 5.00
N LEU A 19 1.60 5.83 5.69
CA LEU A 19 1.99 7.18 6.16
C LEU A 19 2.18 8.16 5.00
N LEU A 20 2.53 7.69 3.81
CA LEU A 20 2.64 8.54 2.62
C LEU A 20 1.28 9.11 2.19
N MET A 21 0.17 8.44 2.51
CA MET A 21 -1.19 8.96 2.26
C MET A 21 -1.56 10.12 3.18
N LEU A 22 -0.83 10.35 4.27
CA LEU A 22 -1.05 11.51 5.13
C LEU A 22 -0.69 12.82 4.43
N LEU A 23 0.24 12.79 3.48
CA LEU A 23 0.62 13.97 2.70
C LEU A 23 -0.54 14.50 1.82
N PRO A 24 -1.13 13.69 0.91
CA PRO A 24 -2.30 14.13 0.15
C PRO A 24 -3.54 14.34 1.03
N LEU A 25 -3.69 13.61 2.15
CA LEU A 25 -4.74 13.89 3.13
C LEU A 25 -4.60 15.29 3.73
N ALA A 26 -3.39 15.67 4.16
CA ALA A 26 -3.13 17.00 4.68
C ALA A 26 -3.38 18.08 3.63
N PHE A 27 -3.01 17.80 2.38
CA PHE A 27 -3.31 18.70 1.26
C PHE A 27 -4.82 18.86 1.08
N ALA A 28 -5.59 17.77 1.01
CA ALA A 28 -7.04 17.77 0.87
C ALA A 28 -7.74 18.54 2.00
N LEU A 29 -7.25 18.43 3.23
CA LEU A 29 -7.78 19.18 4.38
C LEU A 29 -7.52 20.69 4.28
N VAL A 30 -6.41 21.10 3.66
CA VAL A 30 -6.06 22.52 3.47
C VAL A 30 -6.81 23.11 2.27
N THR A 31 -6.94 22.35 1.18
CA THR A 31 -7.60 22.81 -0.05
C THR A 31 -9.12 22.69 -0.01
N GLY A 32 -9.65 21.76 0.78
CA GLY A 32 -11.08 21.44 0.82
C GLY A 32 -11.57 20.80 -0.48
N ASP A 33 -10.73 19.99 -1.13
CA ASP A 33 -11.04 19.37 -2.43
C ASP A 33 -11.98 18.14 -2.35
N GLY A 34 -12.37 17.71 -1.15
CA GLY A 34 -13.30 16.60 -0.91
C GLY A 34 -12.63 15.22 -0.88
N ALA A 35 -11.31 15.13 -1.11
CA ALA A 35 -10.59 13.86 -1.12
C ALA A 35 -10.19 13.36 0.28
N GLU A 36 -10.49 14.11 1.35
CA GLU A 36 -10.08 13.79 2.72
C GLU A 36 -10.64 12.45 3.20
N SER A 37 -11.88 12.12 2.81
CA SER A 37 -12.51 10.85 3.17
C SER A 37 -11.82 9.66 2.49
N ALA A 38 -11.43 9.81 1.22
CA ALA A 38 -10.77 8.77 0.44
C ALA A 38 -9.35 8.48 0.95
N PHE A 39 -8.54 9.52 1.18
CA PHE A 39 -7.19 9.35 1.72
C PHE A 39 -7.21 8.91 3.20
N GLY A 40 -8.17 9.39 4.00
CA GLY A 40 -8.34 8.95 5.39
C GLY A 40 -8.72 7.48 5.51
N ALA A 41 -9.69 7.02 4.69
CA ALA A 41 -10.05 5.61 4.63
C ALA A 41 -8.92 4.74 4.05
N GLY A 42 -8.27 5.18 2.97
CA GLY A 42 -7.11 4.51 2.39
C GLY A 42 -5.97 4.34 3.39
N PHE A 43 -5.67 5.40 4.16
CA PHE A 43 -4.70 5.37 5.26
C PHE A 43 -5.07 4.32 6.31
N GLY A 44 -6.30 4.38 6.83
CA GLY A 44 -6.76 3.48 7.90
C GLY A 44 -6.76 2.01 7.48
N ILE A 45 -7.26 1.70 6.28
CA ILE A 45 -7.30 0.34 5.72
C ILE A 45 -5.88 -0.18 5.52
N THR A 46 -5.01 0.61 4.89
CA THR A 46 -3.63 0.20 4.59
C THR A 46 -2.81 0.01 5.86
N LEU A 47 -2.93 0.93 6.82
CA LEU A 47 -2.26 0.82 8.11
C LEU A 47 -2.75 -0.42 8.87
N GLY A 48 -4.06 -0.63 8.94
CA GLY A 48 -4.66 -1.80 9.58
C GLY A 48 -4.19 -3.11 8.97
N ALA A 49 -4.18 -3.21 7.63
CA ALA A 49 -3.69 -4.38 6.92
C ALA A 49 -2.18 -4.62 7.17
N GLY A 50 -1.36 -3.58 7.08
CA GLY A 50 0.08 -3.67 7.34
C GLY A 50 0.41 -4.12 8.76
N LEU A 51 -0.28 -3.54 9.76
CA LEU A 51 -0.15 -3.93 11.16
C LEU A 51 -0.64 -5.36 11.40
N ALA A 52 -1.77 -5.77 10.81
CA ALA A 52 -2.27 -7.14 10.93
C ALA A 52 -1.26 -8.16 10.37
N LEU A 53 -0.71 -7.92 9.17
CA LEU A 53 0.34 -8.76 8.58
C LEU A 53 1.61 -8.80 9.45
N GLY A 54 2.07 -7.63 9.89
CA GLY A 54 3.25 -7.48 10.74
C GLY A 54 3.12 -8.20 12.09
N LEU A 55 1.95 -8.10 12.72
CA LEU A 55 1.65 -8.70 14.02
C LEU A 55 1.41 -10.21 13.92
N ALA A 56 0.71 -10.69 12.89
CA ALA A 56 0.48 -12.12 12.66
C ALA A 56 1.81 -12.89 12.50
N ALA A 57 2.81 -12.26 11.89
CA ALA A 57 4.10 -12.87 11.64
C ALA A 57 5.24 -12.43 12.59
N ARG A 58 4.93 -11.65 13.64
CA ARG A 58 5.94 -11.01 14.52
C ARG A 58 6.90 -11.96 15.24
N ARG A 59 6.49 -13.21 15.45
CA ARG A 59 7.25 -14.24 16.19
C ARG A 59 8.35 -14.89 15.33
N PHE A 60 8.36 -14.67 14.03
CA PHE A 60 9.31 -15.29 13.10
C PHE A 60 10.47 -14.33 12.82
N ARG A 61 11.32 -14.12 13.82
CA ARG A 61 12.55 -13.32 13.71
C ARG A 61 13.74 -14.23 13.41
N ARG A 62 13.97 -14.46 12.12
CA ARG A 62 15.17 -15.13 11.61
C ARG A 62 15.88 -14.15 10.66
N GLU A 63 17.19 -14.30 10.55
CA GLU A 63 17.99 -13.61 9.54
C GLU A 63 17.45 -13.89 8.12
N LEU A 64 17.17 -12.83 7.37
CA LEU A 64 16.69 -12.93 6.00
C LEU A 64 17.82 -13.49 5.13
N GLN A 65 17.53 -14.57 4.39
CA GLN A 65 18.48 -15.13 3.45
C GLN A 65 18.24 -14.50 2.07
N PRO A 66 19.26 -14.47 1.17
CA PRO A 66 19.11 -13.84 -0.15
C PRO A 66 17.89 -14.31 -0.95
N ARG A 67 17.53 -15.61 -0.84
CA ARG A 67 16.34 -16.18 -1.49
C ARG A 67 15.01 -15.60 -1.00
N ASP A 68 14.97 -15.11 0.24
CA ASP A 68 13.79 -14.52 0.85
C ASP A 68 13.51 -13.13 0.23
N GLY A 69 14.53 -12.52 -0.37
CA GLY A 69 14.44 -11.25 -1.11
C GLY A 69 13.51 -11.31 -2.33
N PHE A 70 13.48 -12.43 -3.05
CA PHE A 70 12.57 -12.59 -4.20
C PHE A 70 11.10 -12.49 -3.77
N LEU A 71 10.74 -13.16 -2.68
CA LEU A 71 9.39 -13.11 -2.12
C LEU A 71 9.07 -11.71 -1.58
N LEU A 72 10.03 -11.08 -0.89
CA LEU A 72 9.89 -9.72 -0.36
C LEU A 72 9.55 -8.73 -1.48
N VAL A 73 10.33 -8.74 -2.55
CA VAL A 73 10.18 -7.84 -3.70
C VAL A 73 8.83 -8.12 -4.39
N GLY A 74 8.52 -9.38 -4.72
CA GLY A 74 7.26 -9.74 -5.37
C GLY A 74 6.03 -9.32 -4.57
N LEU A 75 6.02 -9.55 -3.26
CA LEU A 75 4.92 -9.13 -2.40
C LEU A 75 4.82 -7.61 -2.28
N THR A 76 5.96 -6.91 -2.19
CA THR A 76 5.96 -5.44 -2.06
C THR A 76 5.39 -4.80 -3.32
N TRP A 77 5.89 -5.19 -4.49
CA TRP A 77 5.39 -4.67 -5.77
C TRP A 77 3.97 -5.13 -6.08
N GLY A 78 3.50 -6.25 -5.52
CA GLY A 78 2.10 -6.68 -5.65
C GLY A 78 1.15 -5.91 -4.72
N LEU A 79 1.53 -5.66 -3.47
CA LEU A 79 0.62 -5.11 -2.46
C LEU A 79 0.59 -3.58 -2.40
N LEU A 80 1.72 -2.91 -2.65
CA LEU A 80 1.75 -1.45 -2.57
C LEU A 80 0.86 -0.75 -3.60
N PRO A 81 0.79 -1.18 -4.88
CA PRO A 81 -0.17 -0.61 -5.82
C PRO A 81 -1.62 -0.84 -5.41
N LEU A 82 -1.94 -2.00 -4.81
CA LEU A 82 -3.29 -2.27 -4.32
C LEU A 82 -3.68 -1.30 -3.20
N ALA A 83 -2.75 -0.99 -2.30
CA ALA A 83 -2.95 0.06 -1.31
C ALA A 83 -3.08 1.44 -1.98
N GLY A 84 -2.21 1.78 -2.93
CA GLY A 84 -2.24 3.04 -3.66
C GLY A 84 -3.51 3.26 -4.50
N ALA A 85 -4.18 2.18 -4.93
CA ALA A 85 -5.43 2.24 -5.66
C ALA A 85 -6.64 2.58 -4.77
N LEU A 86 -6.56 2.39 -3.45
CA LEU A 86 -7.67 2.67 -2.53
C LEU A 86 -8.18 4.12 -2.61
N PRO A 87 -7.35 5.17 -2.48
CA PRO A 87 -7.85 6.53 -2.60
C PRO A 87 -8.43 6.81 -3.99
N LEU A 88 -7.90 6.22 -5.06
CA LEU A 88 -8.46 6.37 -6.41
C LEU A 88 -9.86 5.77 -6.51
N LEU A 89 -10.05 4.54 -5.99
CA LEU A 89 -11.35 3.86 -5.98
C LEU A 89 -12.42 4.60 -5.18
N LEU A 90 -12.00 5.32 -4.15
CA LEU A 90 -12.91 6.04 -3.26
C LEU A 90 -13.18 7.48 -3.72
N ALA A 91 -12.21 8.14 -4.36
CA ALA A 91 -12.31 9.54 -4.76
C ALA A 91 -12.78 9.75 -6.21
N VAL A 92 -12.46 8.83 -7.13
CA VAL A 92 -12.72 9.02 -8.56
C VAL A 92 -14.05 8.38 -8.96
N PRO A 93 -15.08 9.17 -9.31
CA PRO A 93 -16.39 8.62 -9.66
C PRO A 93 -16.31 7.73 -10.91
N GLY A 94 -16.81 6.50 -10.81
CA GLY A 94 -16.91 5.57 -11.93
C GLY A 94 -15.61 4.90 -12.37
N ILE A 95 -14.49 5.07 -11.63
CA ILE A 95 -13.29 4.27 -11.88
C ILE A 95 -13.53 2.82 -11.46
N ASP A 96 -13.18 1.87 -12.32
CA ASP A 96 -13.21 0.45 -11.95
C ASP A 96 -11.91 0.04 -11.23
N PHE A 97 -11.96 -1.12 -10.59
CA PHE A 97 -10.81 -1.70 -9.87
C PHE A 97 -9.56 -1.84 -10.74
N THR A 98 -9.73 -2.28 -11.99
CA THR A 98 -8.62 -2.55 -12.89
C THR A 98 -7.92 -1.27 -13.31
N ARG A 99 -8.66 -0.21 -13.64
CA ARG A 99 -8.13 1.11 -14.00
C ARG A 99 -7.46 1.76 -12.80
N ALA A 100 -8.08 1.72 -11.62
CA ALA A 100 -7.46 2.27 -10.41
C ALA A 100 -6.14 1.54 -10.05
N CYS A 101 -6.12 0.22 -10.18
CA CYS A 101 -4.89 -0.56 -9.99
C CYS A 101 -3.85 -0.24 -11.08
N PHE A 102 -4.26 -0.08 -12.34
CA PHE A 102 -3.36 0.27 -13.42
C PHE A 102 -2.67 1.62 -13.16
N GLU A 103 -3.45 2.64 -12.79
CA GLU A 103 -2.93 3.98 -12.45
C GLU A 103 -1.97 3.91 -11.25
N ALA A 104 -2.35 3.19 -10.19
CA ALA A 104 -1.50 3.03 -9.02
C ALA A 104 -0.19 2.28 -9.33
N VAL A 105 -0.25 1.22 -10.15
CA VAL A 105 0.94 0.49 -10.61
C VAL A 105 1.83 1.42 -11.43
N SER A 106 1.27 2.06 -12.46
CA SER A 106 1.99 2.96 -13.37
C SER A 106 2.69 4.10 -12.64
N GLY A 107 2.00 4.72 -11.68
CA GLY A 107 2.57 5.76 -10.83
C GLY A 107 3.68 5.23 -9.92
N LEU A 108 3.46 4.10 -9.24
CA LEU A 108 4.45 3.51 -8.32
C LEU A 108 5.71 3.03 -9.06
N THR A 109 5.58 2.49 -10.27
CA THR A 109 6.69 2.00 -11.09
C THR A 109 7.35 3.10 -11.93
N ALA A 110 6.91 4.35 -11.80
CA ALA A 110 7.35 5.49 -12.61
C ALA A 110 7.23 5.21 -14.13
N THR A 111 6.24 4.43 -14.53
CA THR A 111 5.95 4.14 -15.95
C THR A 111 5.30 5.34 -16.63
N GLY A 112 4.39 6.05 -15.94
CA GLY A 112 3.75 7.26 -16.45
C GLY A 112 2.72 7.03 -17.56
N ALA A 113 2.22 5.82 -17.71
CA ALA A 113 1.06 5.49 -18.57
C ALA A 113 -0.27 5.75 -17.83
N THR A 114 -1.35 6.04 -18.57
CA THR A 114 -2.70 6.30 -18.02
C THR A 114 -3.79 5.70 -18.92
N VAL A 115 -4.98 5.39 -18.37
CA VAL A 115 -6.10 4.67 -19.02
C VAL A 115 -7.47 5.28 -18.82
#